data_AF-A0AAW8JUY0-F1
#
_entry.id   AF-A0AAW8JUY0-F1
#
_cell.length_a   1.000
_cell.length_b   1.000
_cell.length_c   1.000
_cell.angle_alpha   90.00
_cell.angle_beta   90.00
_cell.angle_gamma   90.00
#
_symmetry.space_group_name_H-M   'P 1'
#
loop_
_entity.id
_entity.type
_entity.pdbx_description
1 polymer ?
#
loop_
_entity_poly.entity_id
_entity_poly.type
_entity_poly.pdbx_seq_one_letter_code
_entity_poly.pdbx_strand_id
1 'polypeptide(L)'
;MDAKELLVYMKQAELQAELVVEAGQQLDRAIKQLHDWSEDWDCQRRACEDMYDAVHLILIHSYQLSRIFWPAKCCGELGLDLCHRAMALRSEINLPDLNHPLRNEALWRHADELDHSVRDNTALRRYQAHHLTGFNQVITWMDNEAMFCWLEPASKTFVFHAEEFALAQLLDAVHQVQQDIQNFLNKQHQSNLKVAKAGVHHYEKQWGAFKIRQDRSCPQLCCYDYLSNLINP
;
A
#
# COMPACT_ATOMS: atom_id res chain seq x y z
N MET A 1 20.73 -6.41 5.38
CA MET A 1 19.84 -6.01 4.28
C MET A 1 20.62 -5.13 3.34
N ASP A 2 20.69 -5.47 2.05
CA ASP A 2 21.36 -4.64 1.06
C ASP A 2 20.45 -3.47 0.61
N ALA A 3 21.02 -2.45 -0.03
CA ALA A 3 20.28 -1.25 -0.43
C ALA A 3 19.20 -1.51 -1.50
N LYS A 4 19.36 -2.55 -2.33
CA LYS A 4 18.40 -2.91 -3.37
C LYS A 4 17.18 -3.59 -2.74
N GLU A 5 17.42 -4.52 -1.83
CA GLU A 5 16.39 -5.20 -1.04
C GLU A 5 15.57 -4.18 -0.25
N LEU A 6 16.23 -3.24 0.43
CA LEU A 6 15.58 -2.15 1.15
C LEU A 6 14.64 -1.35 0.24
N LEU A 7 15.12 -0.95 -0.94
CA LEU A 7 14.33 -0.19 -1.90
C LEU A 7 13.10 -0.95 -2.41
N VAL A 8 13.22 -2.27 -2.64
CA VAL A 8 12.11 -3.13 -3.07
C VAL A 8 11.01 -3.13 -2.02
N TYR A 9 11.33 -3.38 -0.75
CA TYR A 9 10.33 -3.40 0.31
C TYR A 9 9.73 -2.03 0.60
N MET A 10 10.51 -0.95 0.49
CA MET A 10 9.98 0.42 0.63
C MET A 10 9.00 0.76 -0.48
N LYS A 11 9.28 0.39 -1.74
CA LYS A 11 8.32 0.57 -2.85
C LYS A 11 7.08 -0.32 -2.70
N GLN A 12 7.25 -1.54 -2.20
CA GLN A 12 6.11 -2.40 -1.90
C GLN A 12 5.23 -1.77 -0.81
N ALA A 13 5.84 -1.23 0.24
CA ALA A 13 5.12 -0.52 1.29
C ALA A 13 4.42 0.74 0.78
N GLU A 14 5.07 1.52 -0.09
CA GLU A 14 4.47 2.67 -0.79
C GLU A 14 3.20 2.26 -1.54
N LEU A 15 3.28 1.20 -2.36
CA LEU A 15 2.12 0.69 -3.10
C LEU A 15 0.97 0.26 -2.17
N GLN A 16 1.27 -0.47 -1.09
CA GLN A 16 0.21 -0.87 -0.14
C GLN A 16 -0.43 0.36 0.51
N ALA A 17 0.36 1.37 0.88
CA ALA A 17 -0.17 2.60 1.45
C ALA A 17 -1.03 3.38 0.44
N GLU A 18 -0.62 3.47 -0.83
CA GLU A 18 -1.42 4.08 -1.90
C GLU A 18 -2.79 3.42 -2.06
N LEU A 19 -2.83 2.08 -2.08
CA LEU A 19 -4.07 1.32 -2.22
C LEU A 19 -5.01 1.54 -1.02
N VAL A 20 -4.48 1.62 0.20
CA VAL A 20 -5.27 1.96 1.39
C VAL A 20 -5.84 3.39 1.29
N VAL A 21 -5.04 4.35 0.86
CA VAL A 21 -5.48 5.75 0.71
C VAL A 21 -6.57 5.87 -0.36
N GLU A 22 -6.41 5.19 -1.49
CA GLU A 22 -7.42 5.15 -2.55
C GLU A 22 -8.73 4.51 -2.04
N ALA A 23 -8.64 3.39 -1.33
CA ALA A 23 -9.80 2.74 -0.72
C ALA A 23 -10.48 3.65 0.32
N GLY A 24 -9.72 4.43 1.09
CA GLY A 24 -10.26 5.46 1.98
C GLY A 24 -11.09 6.52 1.24
N GLN A 25 -10.62 6.96 0.08
CA GLN A 25 -11.38 7.90 -0.77
C GLN A 25 -12.62 7.25 -1.40
N GLN A 26 -12.54 5.96 -1.77
CA GLN A 26 -13.69 5.20 -2.26
C GLN A 26 -14.77 5.10 -1.17
N LEU A 27 -14.37 4.80 0.07
CA LEU A 27 -15.26 4.76 1.22
C LEU A 27 -15.97 6.12 1.43
N ASP A 28 -15.22 7.22 1.40
CA ASP A 28 -15.79 8.57 1.54
C ASP A 28 -16.79 8.90 0.43
N ARG A 29 -16.49 8.51 -0.82
CA ARG A 29 -17.41 8.70 -1.94
C ARG A 29 -18.69 7.87 -1.77
N ALA A 30 -18.58 6.62 -1.35
CA ALA A 30 -19.71 5.72 -1.18
C ALA A 30 -20.62 6.15 -0.01
N ILE A 31 -20.03 6.63 1.10
CA ILE A 31 -20.79 7.23 2.22
C ILE A 31 -21.56 8.47 1.74
N LYS A 32 -20.92 9.34 0.95
CA LYS A 32 -21.58 10.51 0.38
C LYS A 32 -22.73 10.11 -0.55
N GLN A 33 -22.50 9.14 -1.43
CA GLN A 33 -23.51 8.62 -2.36
C GLN A 33 -24.73 8.05 -1.64
N LEU A 34 -24.53 7.35 -0.52
CA LEU A 34 -25.65 6.87 0.31
C LEU A 34 -26.53 8.04 0.79
N HIS A 35 -25.90 9.15 1.20
CA HIS A 35 -26.63 10.34 1.64
C HIS A 35 -27.36 11.02 0.48
N ASP A 36 -26.69 11.16 -0.67
CA ASP A 36 -27.24 11.82 -1.86
C ASP A 36 -28.38 11.01 -2.52
N TRP A 37 -28.37 9.68 -2.39
CA TRP A 37 -29.37 8.76 -2.96
C TRP A 37 -30.37 8.23 -1.92
N SER A 38 -30.72 9.04 -0.92
CA SER A 38 -31.59 8.62 0.20
C SER A 38 -32.98 8.09 -0.21
N GLU A 39 -33.41 8.30 -1.45
CA GLU A 39 -34.74 7.89 -1.96
C GLU A 39 -34.70 6.73 -2.97
N ASP A 40 -33.53 6.34 -3.49
CA ASP A 40 -33.38 5.26 -4.48
C ASP A 40 -32.75 4.02 -3.85
N TRP A 41 -33.57 3.00 -3.64
CA TRP A 41 -33.16 1.74 -3.01
C TRP A 41 -32.07 0.97 -3.77
N ASP A 42 -32.08 1.00 -5.11
CA ASP A 42 -31.07 0.28 -5.89
C ASP A 42 -29.73 1.03 -5.84
N CYS A 43 -29.77 2.36 -5.87
CA CYS A 43 -28.57 3.19 -5.68
C CYS A 43 -28.00 3.07 -4.26
N GLN A 44 -28.86 3.01 -3.23
CA GLN A 44 -28.43 2.76 -1.85
C GLN A 44 -27.76 1.41 -1.68
N ARG A 45 -28.31 0.35 -2.30
CA ARG A 45 -27.71 -0.98 -2.25
C ARG A 45 -26.30 -0.97 -2.83
N ARG A 46 -26.13 -0.35 -4.00
CA ARG A 46 -24.81 -0.20 -4.64
C ARG A 46 -23.84 0.57 -3.74
N ALA A 47 -24.27 1.67 -3.13
CA ALA A 47 -23.42 2.41 -2.19
C ALA A 47 -22.99 1.54 -0.99
N CYS A 48 -23.87 0.68 -0.47
CA CYS A 48 -23.53 -0.28 0.60
C CYS A 48 -22.53 -1.35 0.17
N GLU A 49 -22.62 -1.83 -1.07
CA GLU A 49 -21.65 -2.75 -1.67
C GLU A 49 -20.28 -2.06 -1.83
N ASP A 50 -20.25 -0.87 -2.42
CA ASP A 50 -19.03 -0.08 -2.61
C ASP A 50 -18.35 0.26 -1.27
N MET A 51 -19.12 0.54 -0.21
CA MET A 51 -18.59 0.75 1.15
C MET A 51 -17.93 -0.51 1.70
N TYR A 52 -18.53 -1.69 1.51
CA TYR A 52 -17.94 -2.95 1.97
C TYR A 52 -16.62 -3.24 1.28
N ASP A 53 -16.59 -3.12 -0.04
CA ASP A 53 -15.38 -3.35 -0.84
C ASP A 53 -14.26 -2.39 -0.42
N ALA A 54 -14.59 -1.12 -0.20
CA ALA A 54 -13.61 -0.13 0.27
C ALA A 54 -13.08 -0.47 1.68
N VAL A 55 -13.94 -0.84 2.62
CA VAL A 55 -13.51 -1.27 3.97
C VAL A 55 -12.61 -2.51 3.89
N HIS A 56 -12.99 -3.49 3.07
CA HIS A 56 -12.23 -4.71 2.87
C HIS A 56 -10.81 -4.41 2.34
N LEU A 57 -10.72 -3.56 1.30
CA LEU A 57 -9.44 -3.11 0.74
C LEU A 57 -8.58 -2.37 1.77
N ILE A 58 -9.18 -1.48 2.58
CA ILE A 58 -8.47 -0.80 3.68
C ILE A 58 -7.84 -1.83 4.62
N LEU A 59 -8.60 -2.82 5.07
CA LEU A 59 -8.13 -3.80 6.04
C LEU A 59 -7.04 -4.72 5.45
N ILE A 60 -7.24 -5.28 4.26
CA ILE A 60 -6.28 -6.23 3.68
C ILE A 60 -4.95 -5.54 3.31
N HIS A 61 -4.99 -4.34 2.73
CA HIS A 61 -3.76 -3.63 2.39
C HIS A 61 -3.07 -3.06 3.64
N SER A 62 -3.82 -2.67 4.68
CA SER A 62 -3.25 -2.34 5.98
C SER A 62 -2.56 -3.55 6.63
N TYR A 63 -3.14 -4.75 6.49
CA TYR A 63 -2.49 -5.99 6.93
C TYR A 63 -1.20 -6.26 6.17
N GLN A 64 -1.19 -6.16 4.83
CA GLN A 64 0.03 -6.36 4.05
C GLN A 64 1.12 -5.34 4.42
N LEU A 65 0.75 -4.06 4.58
CA LEU A 65 1.65 -3.01 5.05
C LEU A 65 2.19 -3.33 6.45
N SER A 66 1.32 -3.79 7.35
CA SER A 66 1.69 -4.24 8.69
C SER A 66 2.72 -5.36 8.65
N ARG A 67 2.58 -6.37 7.78
CA ARG A 67 3.55 -7.48 7.69
C ARG A 67 4.94 -7.07 7.20
N ILE A 68 5.03 -6.00 6.42
CA ILE A 68 6.33 -5.46 5.97
C ILE A 68 7.10 -4.88 7.17
N PHE A 69 6.41 -4.11 8.01
CA PHE A 69 7.01 -3.39 9.14
C PHE A 69 6.92 -4.12 10.48
N TRP A 70 6.01 -5.05 10.67
CA TRP A 70 5.78 -5.81 11.90
C TRP A 70 5.32 -7.24 11.54
N PRO A 71 6.21 -8.10 11.02
CA PRO A 71 5.86 -9.48 10.73
C PRO A 71 5.42 -10.20 12.02
N ALA A 72 4.44 -11.11 11.90
CA ALA A 72 4.00 -11.96 13.00
C ALA A 72 5.15 -12.79 13.58
N LYS A 73 5.02 -13.22 14.85
CA LYS A 73 6.10 -13.89 15.62
C LYS A 73 6.81 -14.96 14.81
N CYS A 74 8.11 -14.82 14.79
CA CYS A 74 9.02 -15.44 13.87
C CYS A 74 9.82 -16.54 14.58
N CYS A 75 9.43 -17.80 14.41
CA CYS A 75 10.19 -18.95 14.90
C CYS A 75 11.13 -19.45 13.79
N GLY A 76 12.36 -19.84 14.16
CA GLY A 76 13.38 -20.33 13.23
C GLY A 76 14.11 -19.22 12.47
N GLU A 77 15.12 -19.62 11.69
CA GLU A 77 16.05 -18.71 10.98
C GLU A 77 15.31 -17.76 10.02
N LEU A 78 14.39 -18.30 9.22
CA LEU A 78 13.57 -17.50 8.29
C LEU A 78 12.80 -16.39 9.02
N GLY A 79 12.24 -16.71 10.18
CA GLY A 79 11.53 -15.71 10.97
C GLY A 79 12.47 -14.60 11.46
N LEU A 80 13.64 -14.96 11.97
CA LEU A 80 14.61 -13.99 12.46
C LEU A 80 15.02 -13.02 11.34
N ASP A 81 15.21 -13.52 10.12
CA ASP A 81 15.51 -12.70 8.95
C ASP A 81 14.38 -11.71 8.62
N LEU A 82 13.12 -12.14 8.68
CA LEU A 82 11.96 -11.25 8.49
C LEU A 82 11.92 -10.15 9.56
N CYS A 83 12.21 -10.48 10.82
CA CYS A 83 12.28 -9.52 11.90
C CYS A 83 13.41 -8.51 11.71
N HIS A 84 14.62 -8.97 11.38
CA HIS A 84 15.76 -8.10 11.12
C HIS A 84 15.50 -7.15 9.94
N ARG A 85 14.91 -7.67 8.87
CA ARG A 85 14.49 -6.86 7.72
C ARG A 85 13.49 -5.79 8.16
N ALA A 86 12.44 -6.17 8.88
CA ALA A 86 11.42 -5.25 9.33
C ALA A 86 12.01 -4.17 10.26
N MET A 87 12.91 -4.54 11.18
CA MET A 87 13.61 -3.60 12.05
C MET A 87 14.43 -2.58 11.26
N ALA A 88 15.16 -3.04 10.24
CA ALA A 88 15.92 -2.17 9.37
C ALA A 88 15.00 -1.21 8.61
N LEU A 89 13.89 -1.70 8.04
CA LEU A 89 12.91 -0.87 7.35
C LEU A 89 12.30 0.20 8.29
N ARG A 90 11.86 -0.19 9.49
CA ARG A 90 11.32 0.76 10.48
C ARG A 90 12.34 1.84 10.85
N SER A 91 13.61 1.48 10.97
CA SER A 91 14.70 2.41 11.33
C SER A 91 14.90 3.49 10.26
N GLU A 92 14.81 3.15 8.97
CA GLU A 92 15.01 4.11 7.87
C GLU A 92 13.96 5.23 7.82
N ILE A 93 12.75 4.93 8.29
CA ILE A 93 11.62 5.88 8.31
C ILE A 93 11.19 6.27 9.73
N ASN A 94 11.98 5.93 10.74
CA ASN A 94 11.73 6.23 12.16
C ASN A 94 10.36 5.77 12.68
N LEU A 95 9.88 4.61 12.24
CA LEU A 95 8.63 4.05 12.76
C LEU A 95 8.82 3.43 14.15
N PRO A 96 7.84 3.62 15.06
CA PRO A 96 7.91 3.05 16.40
C PRO A 96 7.79 1.52 16.36
N ASP A 97 8.45 0.86 17.31
CA ASP A 97 8.43 -0.60 17.40
C ASP A 97 7.10 -1.15 17.94
N LEU A 98 6.49 -0.42 18.88
CA LEU A 98 5.27 -0.80 19.58
C LEU A 98 4.20 0.30 19.47
N ASN A 99 2.94 -0.09 19.73
CA ASN A 99 1.78 0.81 19.83
C ASN A 99 1.49 1.64 18.56
N HIS A 100 1.84 1.12 17.39
CA HIS A 100 1.45 1.73 16.12
C HIS A 100 0.07 1.20 15.67
N PRO A 101 -0.86 2.04 15.16
CA PRO A 101 -2.17 1.58 14.70
C PRO A 101 -2.13 0.47 13.64
N LEU A 102 -1.12 0.48 12.76
CA LEU A 102 -0.89 -0.61 11.79
C LEU A 102 -0.42 -1.92 12.43
N ARG A 103 0.14 -1.90 13.64
CA ARG A 103 0.49 -3.12 14.40
C ARG A 103 -0.76 -3.67 15.11
N ASN A 104 -1.79 -3.99 14.34
CA ASN A 104 -3.09 -4.40 14.84
C ASN A 104 -3.20 -5.94 14.89
N GLU A 105 -3.14 -6.50 16.10
CA GLU A 105 -3.20 -7.96 16.31
C GLU A 105 -4.58 -8.55 16.02
N ALA A 106 -5.67 -7.78 16.18
CA ALA A 106 -7.01 -8.21 15.78
C ALA A 106 -7.09 -8.37 14.26
N LEU A 107 -6.56 -7.40 13.51
CA LEU A 107 -6.49 -7.49 12.05
C LEU A 107 -5.71 -8.73 11.59
N TRP A 108 -4.60 -9.06 12.27
CA TRP A 108 -3.80 -10.24 11.94
C TRP A 108 -4.55 -11.55 12.16
N ARG A 109 -5.37 -11.63 13.22
CA ARG A 109 -6.18 -12.82 13.51
C ARG A 109 -7.24 -13.06 12.43
N HIS A 110 -7.78 -12.00 11.84
CA HIS A 110 -8.86 -12.06 10.87
C HIS A 110 -8.41 -11.94 9.41
N ALA A 111 -7.11 -11.76 9.16
CA ALA A 111 -6.60 -11.48 7.81
C ALA A 111 -6.96 -12.57 6.78
N ASP A 112 -6.95 -13.85 7.16
CA ASP A 112 -7.29 -14.95 6.26
C ASP A 112 -8.80 -15.02 5.94
N GLU A 113 -9.64 -14.54 6.85
CA GLU A 113 -11.09 -14.41 6.64
C GLU A 113 -11.40 -13.20 5.76
N LEU A 114 -10.60 -12.14 5.90
CA LEU A 114 -10.63 -10.90 5.13
C LEU A 114 -9.83 -10.99 3.81
N ASP A 115 -9.21 -12.11 3.43
CA ASP A 115 -8.57 -12.23 2.11
C ASP A 115 -9.48 -13.03 1.17
N HIS A 116 -10.34 -12.31 0.44
CA HIS A 116 -11.26 -12.92 -0.52
C HIS A 116 -10.61 -13.20 -1.89
N SER A 117 -9.38 -12.72 -2.13
CA SER A 117 -8.70 -12.86 -3.41
C SER A 117 -8.23 -14.30 -3.73
N VAL A 118 -8.10 -15.13 -2.69
CA VAL A 118 -7.61 -16.51 -2.77
C VAL A 118 -8.75 -17.54 -2.72
N ARG A 119 -10.00 -17.12 -2.43
CA ARG A 119 -11.14 -18.04 -2.29
C ARG A 119 -12.00 -18.03 -3.55
N ASP A 120 -12.41 -19.23 -3.96
CA ASP A 120 -13.25 -19.55 -5.12
C ASP A 120 -14.34 -18.50 -5.42
N ASN A 121 -14.69 -18.33 -6.71
CA ASN A 121 -15.73 -17.40 -7.21
C ASN A 121 -17.12 -17.48 -6.52
N THR A 122 -17.33 -18.46 -5.64
CA THR A 122 -18.50 -18.59 -4.77
C THR A 122 -18.43 -17.72 -3.51
N ALA A 123 -17.24 -17.25 -3.08
CA ALA A 123 -17.03 -16.40 -1.91
C ALA A 123 -17.50 -14.95 -2.13
N LEU A 124 -17.39 -14.44 -3.36
CA LEU A 124 -17.95 -13.14 -3.80
C LEU A 124 -19.47 -13.04 -3.61
N ARG A 125 -20.16 -14.17 -3.42
CA ARG A 125 -21.60 -14.24 -3.13
C ARG A 125 -21.95 -14.30 -1.64
N ARG A 126 -20.99 -14.18 -0.72
CA ARG A 126 -21.26 -14.41 0.72
C ARG A 126 -22.11 -13.33 1.37
N TYR A 127 -22.01 -12.08 0.93
CA TYR A 127 -22.80 -10.99 1.49
C TYR A 127 -23.93 -10.61 0.52
N GLN A 128 -24.87 -11.53 0.29
CA GLN A 128 -26.05 -11.29 -0.56
C GLN A 128 -27.12 -10.42 0.12
N ALA A 129 -27.02 -10.21 1.44
CA ALA A 129 -27.97 -9.46 2.22
C ALA A 129 -27.27 -8.29 2.93
N HIS A 130 -27.50 -7.09 2.40
CA HIS A 130 -27.18 -5.83 3.07
C HIS A 130 -28.49 -5.28 3.62
N HIS A 131 -28.54 -5.07 4.93
CA HIS A 131 -29.66 -4.35 5.54
C HIS A 131 -29.19 -2.96 5.90
N LEU A 132 -29.79 -1.95 5.26
CA LEU A 132 -29.88 -0.61 5.80
C LEU A 132 -30.89 -0.67 6.95
N THR A 133 -30.42 -0.97 8.16
CA THR A 133 -31.29 -0.87 9.32
C THR A 133 -31.44 0.60 9.67
N GLY A 134 -32.65 1.14 9.48
CA GLY A 134 -32.98 2.55 9.81
C GLY A 134 -32.83 2.92 11.29
N PHE A 135 -32.57 1.94 12.17
CA PHE A 135 -32.18 2.19 13.56
C PHE A 135 -30.66 2.29 13.64
N ASN A 136 -30.16 3.47 14.02
CA ASN A 136 -28.75 3.83 14.29
C ASN A 136 -27.85 4.21 13.09
N GLN A 137 -28.36 4.31 11.86
CA GLN A 137 -27.54 4.66 10.67
C GLN A 137 -26.34 3.71 10.43
N VAL A 138 -26.41 2.50 10.97
CA VAL A 138 -25.37 1.46 10.81
C VAL A 138 -25.69 0.61 9.58
N ILE A 139 -24.67 0.27 8.80
CA ILE A 139 -24.77 -0.62 7.65
C ILE A 139 -24.33 -2.00 8.10
N THR A 140 -25.19 -3.01 7.93
CA THR A 140 -24.90 -4.39 8.33
C THR A 140 -24.77 -5.29 7.10
N TRP A 141 -23.72 -6.11 7.09
CA TRP A 141 -23.53 -7.19 6.13
C TRP A 141 -23.54 -8.51 6.88
N MET A 142 -24.48 -9.39 6.49
CA MET A 142 -24.58 -10.74 7.04
C MET A 142 -24.17 -11.74 5.97
N ASP A 143 -23.44 -12.76 6.38
CA ASP A 143 -23.23 -13.95 5.55
C ASP A 143 -24.18 -15.09 5.91
N ASN A 144 -24.13 -16.16 5.12
CA ASN A 144 -24.91 -17.38 5.33
C ASN A 144 -24.54 -18.12 6.64
N GLU A 145 -23.43 -17.75 7.29
CA GLU A 145 -22.93 -18.34 8.54
C GLU A 145 -23.27 -17.47 9.78
N ALA A 146 -24.13 -16.46 9.60
CA ALA A 146 -24.56 -15.51 10.64
C ALA A 146 -23.42 -14.64 11.22
N MET A 147 -22.35 -14.41 10.45
CA MET A 147 -21.35 -13.43 10.81
C MET A 147 -21.90 -12.02 10.62
N PHE A 148 -22.07 -11.31 11.73
CA PHE A 148 -22.42 -9.90 11.73
C PHE A 148 -21.16 -9.06 11.60
N CYS A 149 -20.99 -8.41 10.45
CA CYS A 149 -20.12 -7.25 10.36
C CYS A 149 -20.93 -6.00 10.06
N TRP A 150 -20.48 -4.88 10.57
CA TRP A 150 -21.20 -3.63 10.44
C TRP A 150 -20.27 -2.42 10.41
N LEU A 151 -20.73 -1.35 9.75
CA LEU A 151 -20.04 -0.07 9.65
C LEU A 151 -20.96 1.03 10.17
N GLU A 152 -20.43 1.86 11.06
CA GLU A 152 -21.01 3.16 11.37
C GLU A 152 -20.36 4.23 10.46
N PRO A 153 -21.06 4.74 9.43
CA PRO A 153 -20.45 5.63 8.43
C PRO A 153 -19.91 6.95 9.01
N ALA A 154 -20.56 7.48 10.05
CA ALA A 154 -20.20 8.76 10.65
C ALA A 154 -18.85 8.70 11.39
N SER A 155 -18.61 7.65 12.16
CA SER A 155 -17.36 7.44 12.91
C SER A 155 -16.31 6.67 12.11
N LYS A 156 -16.72 6.01 11.01
CA LYS A 156 -15.92 5.01 10.28
C LYS A 156 -15.44 3.87 11.19
N THR A 157 -16.26 3.50 12.17
CA THR A 157 -16.04 2.31 12.99
C THR A 157 -16.61 1.10 12.27
N PHE A 158 -15.72 0.17 11.91
CA PHE A 158 -16.10 -1.12 11.34
C PHE A 158 -15.96 -2.21 12.39
N VAL A 159 -16.92 -3.11 12.49
CA VAL A 159 -16.89 -4.22 13.42
C VAL A 159 -16.99 -5.53 12.67
N PHE A 160 -16.10 -6.47 12.99
CA PHE A 160 -16.04 -7.80 12.40
C PHE A 160 -15.78 -8.83 13.50
N HIS A 161 -16.65 -9.84 13.64
CA HIS A 161 -16.54 -10.88 14.68
C HIS A 161 -16.30 -10.35 16.11
N ALA A 162 -16.94 -9.23 16.45
CA ALA A 162 -16.79 -8.51 17.73
C ALA A 162 -15.45 -7.76 17.94
N GLU A 163 -14.60 -7.68 16.93
CA GLU A 163 -13.45 -6.78 16.91
C GLU A 163 -13.82 -5.46 16.25
N GLU A 164 -13.44 -4.35 16.88
CA GLU A 164 -13.68 -3.00 16.36
C GLU A 164 -12.43 -2.45 15.67
N PHE A 165 -12.63 -1.90 14.48
CA PHE A 165 -11.61 -1.28 13.66
C PHE A 165 -11.97 0.20 13.44
N ALA A 166 -11.20 1.08 14.08
CA ALA A 166 -11.31 2.53 13.87
C ALA A 166 -10.62 2.91 12.55
N LEU A 167 -11.36 2.88 11.44
CA LEU A 167 -10.79 3.06 10.11
C LEU A 167 -10.18 4.45 9.91
N ALA A 168 -10.76 5.49 10.52
CA ALA A 168 -10.19 6.84 10.46
C ALA A 168 -8.76 6.89 11.04
N GLN A 169 -8.57 6.31 12.24
CA GLN A 169 -7.24 6.24 12.87
C GLN A 169 -6.25 5.41 12.03
N LEU A 170 -6.72 4.32 11.43
CA LEU A 170 -5.90 3.48 10.57
C LEU A 170 -5.46 4.22 9.30
N LEU A 171 -6.39 4.93 8.65
CA LEU A 171 -6.11 5.75 7.48
C LEU A 171 -5.12 6.87 7.81
N ASP A 172 -5.27 7.58 8.93
CA ASP A 172 -4.33 8.62 9.35
C ASP A 172 -2.92 8.06 9.55
N ALA A 173 -2.82 6.89 10.21
CA ALA A 173 -1.54 6.21 10.39
C ALA A 173 -0.90 5.78 9.06
N VAL A 174 -1.71 5.32 8.10
CA VAL A 174 -1.22 4.95 6.76
C VAL A 174 -0.73 6.18 6.00
N HIS A 175 -1.46 7.30 6.04
CA HIS A 175 -1.03 8.55 5.41
C HIS A 175 0.31 9.02 5.97
N GLN A 176 0.51 8.93 7.29
CA GLN A 176 1.79 9.28 7.91
C GLN A 176 2.92 8.37 7.40
N VAL A 177 2.71 7.06 7.40
CA VAL A 177 3.68 6.08 6.87
C VAL A 177 3.99 6.34 5.39
N GLN A 178 2.98 6.64 4.58
CA GLN A 178 3.16 6.96 3.16
C GLN A 178 4.07 8.17 2.97
N GLN A 179 3.84 9.25 3.74
CA GLN A 179 4.68 10.45 3.70
C GLN A 179 6.12 10.13 4.10
N ASP A 180 6.33 9.33 5.13
CA ASP A 180 7.66 8.95 5.60
C ASP A 180 8.42 8.09 4.56
N ILE A 181 7.71 7.17 3.90
CA ILE A 181 8.25 6.37 2.78
C ILE A 181 8.62 7.27 1.60
N GLN A 182 7.73 8.18 1.18
CA GLN A 182 8.00 9.11 0.08
C GLN A 182 9.20 10.01 0.38
N ASN A 183 9.30 10.51 1.61
CA ASN A 183 10.45 11.29 2.08
C ASN A 183 11.75 10.49 1.98
N PHE A 184 11.72 9.21 2.38
CA PHE A 184 12.86 8.31 2.24
C PHE A 184 13.24 8.09 0.76
N LEU A 185 12.27 7.73 -0.09
CA LEU A 185 12.51 7.45 -1.51
C LEU A 185 13.04 8.68 -2.26
N ASN A 186 12.53 9.88 -1.95
CA ASN A 186 13.02 11.13 -2.51
C ASN A 186 14.48 11.42 -2.12
N LYS A 187 14.86 11.17 -0.86
CA LYS A 187 16.25 11.28 -0.41
C LYS A 187 17.17 10.32 -1.16
N GLN A 188 16.73 9.07 -1.37
CA GLN A 188 17.49 8.07 -2.13
C GLN A 188 17.61 8.43 -3.61
N HIS A 189 16.57 9.01 -4.22
CA HIS A 189 16.65 9.47 -5.61
C HIS A 189 17.66 10.62 -5.75
N GLN A 190 17.63 11.59 -4.83
CA GLN A 190 18.57 12.71 -4.85
C GLN A 190 20.02 12.30 -4.56
N SER A 191 20.26 11.34 -3.65
CA SER A 191 21.61 10.82 -3.39
C SER A 191 22.18 10.14 -4.62
N ASN A 192 21.39 9.31 -5.31
CA ASN A 192 21.79 8.64 -6.55
C ASN A 192 22.12 9.63 -7.68
N LEU A 193 21.35 10.72 -7.80
CA LEU A 193 21.65 11.80 -8.76
C LEU A 193 22.96 12.54 -8.42
N LYS A 194 23.27 12.76 -7.13
CA LYS A 194 24.54 13.37 -6.70
C LYS A 194 25.74 12.46 -6.99
N VAL A 195 25.61 11.15 -6.74
CA VAL A 195 26.64 10.16 -7.05
C VAL A 195 26.87 10.05 -8.55
N ALA A 196 25.80 10.03 -9.36
CA ALA A 196 25.90 10.04 -10.82
C ALA A 196 26.62 11.30 -11.33
N LYS A 197 26.28 12.49 -10.82
CA LYS A 197 26.99 13.75 -11.16
C LYS A 197 28.46 13.74 -10.74
N ALA A 198 28.77 13.19 -9.56
CA ALA A 198 30.16 13.06 -9.11
C ALA A 198 30.95 12.06 -9.97
N GLY A 199 30.35 10.95 -10.38
CA GLY A 199 30.93 9.97 -11.30
C GLY A 199 31.19 10.55 -12.70
N VAL A 200 30.25 11.36 -13.22
CA VAL A 200 30.44 12.10 -14.48
C VAL A 200 31.60 13.09 -14.38
N HIS A 201 31.68 13.88 -13.30
CA HIS A 201 32.82 14.80 -13.10
C HIS A 201 34.16 14.08 -12.87
N HIS A 202 34.14 12.88 -12.28
CA HIS A 202 35.34 12.07 -12.12
C HIS A 202 35.81 11.49 -13.46
N TYR A 203 34.88 11.08 -14.32
CA TYR A 203 35.16 10.70 -15.71
C TYR A 203 35.71 11.90 -16.52
N GLU A 204 35.10 13.09 -16.41
CA GLU A 204 35.61 14.30 -17.09
C GLU A 204 37.02 14.68 -16.67
N LYS A 205 37.39 14.51 -15.38
CA LYS A 205 38.78 14.73 -14.92
C LYS A 205 39.75 13.65 -15.39
N GLN A 206 39.31 12.40 -15.51
CA GLN A 206 40.17 11.28 -15.91
C GLN A 206 40.42 11.25 -17.41
N TRP A 207 39.48 11.78 -18.23
CA TRP A 207 39.61 11.89 -19.68
C TRP A 207 39.99 13.30 -20.17
N GLY A 208 39.81 14.35 -19.37
CA GLY A 208 40.24 15.72 -19.68
C GLY A 208 41.77 15.93 -19.73
N ALA A 209 42.56 14.91 -19.38
CA ALA A 209 44.01 14.89 -19.57
C ALA A 209 44.43 14.43 -20.97
N PHE A 210 43.53 13.85 -21.77
CA PHE A 210 43.81 13.61 -23.20
C PHE A 210 43.47 14.88 -23.99
N LYS A 211 44.48 15.76 -24.09
CA LYS A 211 44.54 16.80 -25.14
C LYS A 211 44.50 16.09 -26.50
N ILE A 212 43.31 15.92 -27.05
CA ILE A 212 43.13 15.59 -28.46
C ILE A 212 43.58 16.82 -29.25
N ARG A 213 44.71 16.68 -29.95
CA ARG A 213 45.11 17.59 -31.03
C ARG A 213 43.97 17.64 -32.04
N GLN A 214 43.38 18.81 -32.19
CA GLN A 214 42.41 19.09 -33.24
C GLN A 214 43.08 19.01 -34.62
N ASP A 215 42.38 18.31 -35.53
CA ASP A 215 42.20 18.64 -36.96
C ASP A 215 43.36 18.36 -37.94
N ARG A 216 43.18 17.77 -39.13
CA ARG A 216 42.01 17.64 -40.04
C ARG A 216 42.18 16.47 -41.02
N SER A 217 41.14 15.65 -41.17
CA SER A 217 40.64 15.15 -42.47
C SER A 217 39.32 14.37 -42.30
N CYS A 218 38.27 14.86 -42.97
CA CYS A 218 36.89 14.36 -43.19
C CYS A 218 36.67 12.83 -43.38
N PRO A 219 35.42 12.32 -43.52
CA PRO A 219 34.09 12.88 -43.18
C PRO A 219 33.13 11.88 -42.48
N GLN A 220 31.98 12.39 -42.00
CA GLN A 220 30.65 11.75 -41.85
C GLN A 220 30.56 10.22 -41.68
N LEU A 221 30.01 9.76 -40.54
CA LEU A 221 29.02 8.67 -40.48
C LEU A 221 28.34 8.59 -39.09
N CYS A 222 27.01 8.76 -39.13
CA CYS A 222 25.95 8.24 -38.26
C CYS A 222 25.99 8.48 -36.73
N CYS A 223 25.23 9.50 -36.31
CA CYS A 223 24.41 9.43 -35.10
C CYS A 223 23.12 8.64 -35.38
N TYR A 224 22.55 8.07 -34.30
CA TYR A 224 21.25 7.40 -34.17
C TYR A 224 21.19 5.93 -34.63
N ASP A 225 21.28 5.02 -33.65
CA ASP A 225 20.29 3.97 -33.40
C ASP A 225 20.81 2.99 -32.33
N TYR A 226 20.41 3.19 -31.07
CA TYR A 226 20.50 2.18 -30.01
C TYR A 226 19.31 2.34 -29.05
N LEU A 227 18.10 2.22 -29.61
CA LEU A 227 16.85 1.97 -28.89
C LEU A 227 16.07 0.90 -29.64
N SER A 228 16.46 -0.36 -29.42
CA SER A 228 15.64 -1.56 -29.61
C SER A 228 16.59 -2.75 -29.63
N ASN A 229 16.62 -3.50 -28.53
CA ASN A 229 16.93 -4.94 -28.45
C ASN A 229 17.24 -5.28 -27.00
N LEU A 230 16.18 -5.52 -26.22
CA LEU A 230 16.14 -6.49 -25.13
C LEU A 230 14.66 -6.80 -24.85
N ILE A 231 13.99 -7.31 -25.88
CA ILE A 231 12.84 -8.21 -25.76
C ILE A 231 13.34 -9.53 -26.36
N ASN A 232 13.69 -10.46 -25.46
CA ASN A 232 13.66 -11.93 -25.50
C ASN A 232 13.79 -12.68 -26.84
N PRO A 233 14.50 -13.82 -26.82
CA PRO A 233 14.12 -15.00 -26.03
C PRO A 233 15.12 -15.46 -24.97
#